data_AF-A0A166RJI3-F1
#
_entry.id   AF-A0A166RJI3-F1
#
_cell.length_a   1.000
_cell.length_b   1.000
_cell.length_c   1.000
_cell.angle_alpha   90.00
_cell.angle_beta   90.00
_cell.angle_gamma   90.00
#
_symmetry.space_group_name_H-M   'P 1'
#
loop_
_entity.id
_entity.type
_entity.pdbx_description
1 polymer ?
#
loop_
_entity_poly.entity_id
_entity_poly.type
_entity_poly.pdbx_seq_one_letter_code
_entity_poly.pdbx_strand_id
1 'polypeptide(L)'
;MDANNNRLLSEDNPFFLDYDLFLKRYGVSILQTPTLLNFAQLQNFLLRTATNRDWPYYFWSHMDVGILSQEDVAPYISLYHRVLQLMLDTGVGHNQDQGKWGMKMFQYDFLSLVNVAAWRQVGQWDVFVPYYGTDCDAYARLRMSGFSMDSVDVGTIWDVADHVPDPELEFFPPSSLINSTLGGFTGNTLDKREKLTGPLRQTFQRFQDEKQKNSAGRNTWQNKQKGGKGEPWTYDPTGFQAAWWQTAEAGRQLYAKKWGTSNCNLLDEQKKLSDMWKDAKEVTSRSIEGSLDGANSYFGTLDV
;
A
#
# COMPACT_ATOMS: atom_id res chain seq x y z
N MET A 1 -18.28 3.33 -13.28
CA MET A 1 -17.68 4.14 -12.21
C MET A 1 -17.17 5.46 -12.77
N ASP A 2 -18.09 6.33 -13.17
CA ASP A 2 -17.82 7.67 -13.73
C ASP A 2 -18.37 8.79 -12.83
N ALA A 3 -18.93 8.44 -11.67
CA ALA A 3 -19.58 9.40 -10.76
C ALA A 3 -18.64 10.51 -10.29
N ASN A 4 -17.38 10.19 -9.99
CA ASN A 4 -16.40 11.19 -9.59
C ASN A 4 -16.07 12.16 -10.76
N ASN A 5 -15.86 11.62 -11.98
CA ASN A 5 -15.68 12.44 -13.20
C ASN A 5 -16.88 13.37 -13.46
N ASN A 6 -18.08 12.91 -13.13
CA ASN A 6 -19.33 13.65 -13.29
C ASN A 6 -19.66 14.55 -12.07
N ARG A 7 -18.75 14.68 -11.09
CA ARG A 7 -18.91 15.48 -9.85
C ARG A 7 -20.15 15.09 -9.03
N LEU A 8 -20.46 13.80 -8.98
CA LEU A 8 -21.59 13.24 -8.25
C LEU A 8 -21.22 12.71 -6.85
N LEU A 9 -19.95 12.83 -6.45
CA LEU A 9 -19.46 12.36 -5.16
C LEU A 9 -19.12 13.54 -4.24
N SER A 10 -19.52 13.47 -2.98
CA SER A 10 -19.06 14.41 -1.94
C SER A 10 -17.62 14.13 -1.52
N GLU A 11 -16.94 15.13 -0.95
CA GLU A 11 -15.54 15.01 -0.49
C GLU A 11 -15.36 13.91 0.57
N ASP A 12 -16.40 13.64 1.37
CA ASP A 12 -16.41 12.59 2.39
C ASP A 12 -16.68 11.18 1.83
N ASN A 13 -16.95 11.04 0.52
CA ASN A 13 -17.14 9.75 -0.13
C ASN A 13 -15.77 9.04 -0.30
N PRO A 14 -15.65 7.75 0.06
CA PRO A 14 -14.38 7.03 -0.05
C PRO A 14 -13.84 6.85 -1.47
N PHE A 15 -14.64 7.09 -2.51
CA PHE A 15 -14.21 7.08 -3.91
C PHE A 15 -14.05 8.48 -4.50
N PHE A 16 -14.20 9.53 -3.69
CA PHE A 16 -13.90 10.89 -4.10
C PHE A 16 -12.39 11.09 -4.30
N LEU A 17 -12.07 11.96 -5.25
CA LEU A 17 -10.72 12.34 -5.63
C LEU A 17 -10.84 13.72 -6.27
N ASP A 18 -10.10 14.70 -5.75
CA ASP A 18 -10.09 16.04 -6.33
C ASP A 18 -9.28 16.05 -7.64
N TYR A 19 -9.95 15.76 -8.75
CA TYR A 19 -9.36 15.79 -10.09
C TYR A 19 -8.77 17.15 -10.45
N ASP A 20 -9.33 18.26 -9.98
CA ASP A 20 -8.83 19.59 -10.31
C ASP A 20 -7.48 19.84 -9.60
N LEU A 21 -7.37 19.48 -8.32
CA LEU A 21 -6.12 19.53 -7.57
C LEU A 21 -5.03 18.69 -8.25
N PHE A 22 -5.30 17.41 -8.50
CA PHE A 22 -4.29 16.49 -9.02
C PHE A 22 -3.90 16.80 -10.48
N LEU A 23 -4.88 16.98 -11.38
CA LEU A 23 -4.59 17.17 -12.79
C LEU A 23 -4.09 18.59 -13.11
N LYS A 24 -4.66 19.64 -12.49
CA LYS A 24 -4.35 21.03 -12.86
C LYS A 24 -3.27 21.66 -12.00
N ARG A 25 -3.30 21.45 -10.68
CA ARG A 25 -2.34 22.07 -9.76
C ARG A 25 -1.06 21.25 -9.65
N TYR A 26 -1.17 19.95 -9.42
CA TYR A 26 0.01 19.07 -9.31
C TYR A 26 0.50 18.55 -10.66
N GLY A 27 -0.32 18.60 -11.71
CA GLY A 27 0.08 18.15 -13.04
C GLY A 27 0.33 16.65 -13.12
N VAL A 28 -0.27 15.86 -12.23
CA VAL A 28 -0.15 14.39 -12.25
C VAL A 28 -1.19 13.76 -13.16
N SER A 29 -0.86 12.62 -13.77
CA SER A 29 -1.82 11.83 -14.53
C SER A 29 -2.53 10.82 -13.62
N ILE A 30 -3.82 10.63 -13.83
CA ILE A 30 -4.62 9.67 -13.06
C ILE A 30 -4.96 8.48 -13.93
N LEU A 31 -4.68 7.28 -13.42
CA LEU A 31 -5.10 6.01 -13.99
C LEU A 31 -6.05 5.32 -13.02
N GLN A 32 -7.32 5.20 -13.40
CA GLN A 32 -8.35 4.57 -12.58
C GLN A 32 -8.45 3.07 -12.88
N THR A 33 -8.69 2.25 -11.86
CA THR A 33 -9.07 0.85 -12.04
C THR A 33 -10.50 0.75 -12.58
N PRO A 34 -10.84 -0.29 -13.37
CA PRO A 34 -12.19 -0.43 -13.95
C PRO A 34 -13.25 -0.84 -12.92
N THR A 35 -12.83 -1.33 -11.76
CA THR A 35 -13.66 -1.69 -10.61
C THR A 35 -12.83 -1.61 -9.33
N LEU A 36 -13.44 -1.84 -8.17
CA LEU A 36 -12.71 -2.05 -6.92
C LEU A 36 -11.92 -3.37 -7.01
N LEU A 37 -10.61 -3.29 -6.77
CA LEU A 37 -9.71 -4.44 -6.76
C LEU A 37 -9.29 -4.76 -5.31
N ASN A 38 -9.14 -6.04 -4.99
CA ASN A 38 -8.40 -6.42 -3.80
C ASN A 38 -6.90 -6.12 -3.96
N PHE A 39 -6.12 -6.26 -2.89
CA PHE A 39 -4.70 -5.89 -2.91
C PHE A 39 -3.90 -6.68 -3.96
N ALA A 40 -4.05 -8.01 -4.00
CA ALA A 40 -3.35 -8.85 -4.97
C ALA A 40 -3.72 -8.51 -6.43
N GLN A 41 -5.00 -8.21 -6.68
CA GLN A 41 -5.48 -7.74 -7.99
C GLN A 41 -4.90 -6.37 -8.35
N LEU A 42 -4.79 -5.45 -7.39
CA LEU A 42 -4.18 -4.14 -7.59
C LEU A 42 -2.69 -4.27 -7.94
N GLN A 43 -1.95 -5.11 -7.23
CA GLN A 43 -0.53 -5.38 -7.56
C GLN A 43 -0.37 -5.93 -8.98
N ASN A 44 -1.23 -6.86 -9.38
CA ASN A 44 -1.26 -7.38 -10.75
C ASN A 44 -1.63 -6.31 -11.78
N PHE A 45 -2.57 -5.41 -11.47
CA PHE A 45 -2.94 -4.29 -12.33
C PHE A 45 -1.75 -3.34 -12.55
N LEU A 46 -1.02 -2.99 -11.50
CA LEU A 46 0.17 -2.13 -11.58
C LEU A 46 1.28 -2.79 -12.41
N LEU A 47 1.60 -4.06 -12.12
CA LEU A 47 2.62 -4.81 -12.87
C LEU A 47 2.26 -4.95 -14.35
N ARG A 48 1.00 -5.28 -14.65
CA ARG A 48 0.49 -5.37 -16.04
C ARG A 48 0.58 -4.02 -16.74
N THR A 49 0.22 -2.95 -16.03
CA THR A 49 0.27 -1.59 -16.56
C THR A 49 1.70 -1.18 -16.91
N ALA A 50 2.65 -1.39 -15.99
CA ALA A 50 4.05 -1.10 -16.22
C ALA A 50 4.61 -1.93 -17.38
N THR A 51 4.28 -3.23 -17.43
CA THR A 51 4.66 -4.13 -18.53
C THR A 51 4.13 -3.64 -19.88
N ASN A 52 2.87 -3.22 -19.96
CA ASN A 52 2.25 -2.75 -21.21
C ASN A 52 2.77 -1.39 -21.69
N ARG A 53 3.35 -0.60 -20.78
CA ARG A 53 3.95 0.71 -21.09
C ARG A 53 5.47 0.66 -21.20
N ASP A 54 6.05 -0.54 -21.20
CA ASP A 54 7.49 -0.76 -21.19
C ASP A 54 8.21 0.03 -20.08
N TRP A 55 7.55 0.21 -18.93
CA TRP A 55 8.17 0.79 -17.75
C TRP A 55 9.02 -0.26 -17.06
N PRO A 56 10.36 -0.09 -16.98
CA PRO A 56 11.22 -1.10 -16.38
C PRO A 56 11.07 -1.18 -14.85
N TYR A 57 10.53 -0.12 -14.24
CA TYR A 57 10.32 0.00 -12.82
C TYR A 57 9.11 0.89 -12.51
N TYR A 58 8.53 0.71 -11.33
CA TYR A 58 7.53 1.62 -10.78
C TYR A 58 7.66 1.69 -9.26
N PHE A 59 7.20 2.81 -8.69
CA PHE A 59 7.06 2.93 -7.25
C PHE A 59 5.67 2.47 -6.82
N TRP A 60 5.61 1.69 -5.75
CA TRP A 60 4.38 1.36 -5.02
C TRP A 60 4.42 2.02 -3.66
N SER A 61 3.30 2.61 -3.23
CA SER A 61 3.16 3.14 -1.89
C SER A 61 1.76 2.87 -1.36
N HIS A 62 1.66 2.66 -0.05
CA HIS A 62 0.38 2.71 0.65
C HIS A 62 -0.16 4.15 0.62
N MET A 63 -1.48 4.30 0.68
CA MET A 63 -2.13 5.63 0.61
C MET A 63 -2.08 6.40 1.94
N ASP A 64 -1.77 5.71 3.03
CA ASP A 64 -1.82 6.19 4.42
C ASP A 64 -0.41 6.35 5.00
N VAL A 65 0.47 7.01 4.24
CA VAL A 65 1.86 7.27 4.64
C VAL A 65 2.17 8.77 4.70
N GLY A 66 2.92 9.18 5.72
CA GLY A 66 3.57 10.49 5.81
C GLY A 66 5.05 10.36 5.52
N ILE A 67 5.63 11.25 4.73
CA ILE A 67 7.03 11.11 4.28
C ILE A 67 7.76 12.44 4.42
N LEU A 68 8.93 12.42 5.07
CA LEU A 68 9.87 13.54 5.12
C LEU A 68 11.30 13.05 4.86
N SER A 69 12.15 13.96 4.37
CA SER A 69 13.59 13.68 4.30
C SER A 69 14.17 13.58 5.71
N GLN A 70 15.44 13.19 5.82
CA GLN A 70 16.19 13.31 7.07
C GLN A 70 16.53 14.79 7.34
N GLU A 71 15.54 15.55 7.82
CA GLU A 71 15.61 17.01 8.00
C GLU A 71 16.61 17.44 9.09
N ASP A 72 16.90 16.54 10.04
CA ASP A 72 17.79 16.72 11.20
C ASP A 72 19.22 16.22 10.98
N VAL A 73 19.58 15.81 9.76
CA VAL A 73 20.91 15.27 9.41
C VAL A 73 21.69 16.24 8.50
N ALA A 74 23.00 16.40 8.79
CA ALA A 74 23.95 17.14 7.94
C ALA A 74 24.98 16.20 7.28
N PRO A 75 25.33 16.39 6.00
CA PRO A 75 24.72 17.35 5.07
C PRO A 75 23.27 16.97 4.73
N TYR A 76 22.47 17.98 4.38
CA TYR A 76 21.11 17.74 3.91
C TYR A 76 21.12 17.00 2.59
N ILE A 77 20.36 15.91 2.54
CA ILE A 77 20.06 15.24 1.29
C ILE A 77 18.58 14.91 1.32
N SER A 78 17.80 15.58 0.47
CA SER A 78 16.37 15.35 0.36
C SER A 78 16.09 13.89 -0.01
N LEU A 79 14.91 13.39 0.35
CA LEU A 79 14.43 12.07 -0.08
C LEU A 79 14.52 11.88 -1.60
N TYR A 80 14.13 12.89 -2.38
CA TYR A 80 14.22 12.85 -3.84
C TYR A 80 15.65 12.56 -4.33
N HIS A 81 16.64 13.31 -3.84
CA HIS A 81 18.04 13.08 -4.18
C HIS A 81 18.55 11.70 -3.76
N ARG A 82 18.13 11.18 -2.59
CA ARG A 82 18.51 9.83 -2.13
C ARG A 82 17.90 8.74 -3.01
N VAL A 83 16.65 8.91 -3.42
CA VAL A 83 15.97 8.00 -4.35
C VAL A 83 16.65 8.01 -5.72
N LEU A 84 17.00 9.19 -6.25
CA LEU A 84 17.75 9.29 -7.51
C LEU A 84 19.11 8.61 -7.42
N GLN A 85 19.85 8.83 -6.33
CA GLN A 85 21.15 8.18 -6.13
C GLN A 85 21.00 6.66 -6.06
N LEU A 86 20.00 6.15 -5.34
CA LEU A 86 19.69 4.72 -5.32
C LEU A 86 19.42 4.18 -6.74
N MET A 87 18.62 4.89 -7.53
CA MET A 87 18.32 4.48 -8.91
C MET A 87 19.61 4.42 -9.75
N LEU A 88 20.49 5.42 -9.64
CA LEU A 88 21.79 5.42 -10.31
C LEU A 88 22.66 4.24 -9.85
N ASP A 89 22.77 4.01 -8.54
CA ASP A 89 23.60 2.95 -7.96
C ASP A 89 23.10 1.55 -8.31
N THR A 90 21.80 1.41 -8.55
CA THR A 90 21.16 0.14 -8.95
C THR A 90 21.19 -0.10 -10.46
N GLY A 91 21.77 0.83 -11.24
CA GLY A 91 21.81 0.75 -12.71
C GLY A 91 20.47 1.00 -13.39
N VAL A 92 19.48 1.46 -12.62
CA VAL A 92 18.13 1.76 -13.06
C VAL A 92 18.18 2.95 -14.03
N GLY A 93 17.96 2.67 -15.32
CA GLY A 93 18.02 3.66 -16.40
C GLY A 93 19.19 3.52 -17.38
N HIS A 94 20.11 2.58 -17.17
CA HIS A 94 21.32 2.43 -18.01
C HIS A 94 21.33 1.22 -18.96
N ASN A 95 20.18 0.56 -19.23
CA ASN A 95 20.11 -0.71 -19.99
C ASN A 95 21.07 -1.82 -19.48
N GLN A 96 21.52 -1.68 -18.25
CA GLN A 96 22.41 -2.59 -17.54
C GLN A 96 21.78 -2.86 -16.18
N ASP A 97 20.64 -3.54 -16.17
CA ASP A 97 20.06 -4.03 -14.93
C ASP A 97 20.95 -5.19 -14.45
N GLN A 98 22.06 -4.84 -13.79
CA GLN A 98 23.14 -5.79 -13.43
C GLN A 98 22.84 -6.56 -12.14
N GLY A 99 21.76 -6.24 -11.43
CA GLY A 99 21.44 -6.85 -10.14
C GLY A 99 20.30 -7.87 -10.21
N LYS A 100 20.43 -8.98 -9.47
CA LYS A 100 19.30 -9.86 -9.15
C LYS A 100 18.49 -9.28 -7.97
N TRP A 101 17.82 -8.15 -8.19
CA TRP A 101 16.95 -7.52 -7.22
C TRP A 101 15.52 -7.47 -7.73
N GLY A 102 14.55 -7.64 -6.83
CA GLY A 102 13.13 -7.60 -7.15
C GLY A 102 12.44 -6.35 -6.62
N MET A 103 12.86 -5.91 -5.44
CA MET A 103 12.30 -4.73 -4.78
C MET A 103 13.35 -4.00 -3.93
N LYS A 104 13.22 -2.69 -3.84
CA LYS A 104 13.87 -1.86 -2.81
C LYS A 104 12.78 -1.34 -1.87
N MET A 105 12.85 -1.72 -0.61
CA MET A 105 11.88 -1.38 0.44
C MET A 105 12.41 -0.18 1.21
N PHE A 106 11.75 0.97 1.10
CA PHE A 106 12.23 2.19 1.75
C PHE A 106 11.88 2.24 3.24
N GLN A 107 10.72 1.70 3.60
CA GLN A 107 10.31 1.44 4.97
C GLN A 107 9.25 0.35 4.94
N TYR A 108 9.67 -0.90 5.10
CA TYR A 108 8.79 -2.05 4.82
C TYR A 108 8.13 -1.91 3.44
N ASP A 109 6.87 -2.34 3.27
CA ASP A 109 6.13 -2.21 2.01
C ASP A 109 5.41 -0.86 1.85
N PHE A 110 5.60 0.10 2.77
CA PHE A 110 4.91 1.41 2.77
C PHE A 110 5.27 2.26 1.54
N LEU A 111 6.53 2.20 1.12
CA LEU A 111 7.04 2.73 -0.13
C LEU A 111 8.10 1.76 -0.65
N SER A 112 7.99 1.37 -1.91
CA SER A 112 8.94 0.46 -2.54
C SER A 112 9.15 0.78 -4.02
N LEU A 113 10.36 0.49 -4.50
CA LEU A 113 10.70 0.47 -5.93
C LEU A 113 10.62 -0.98 -6.41
N VAL A 114 9.87 -1.21 -7.49
CA VAL A 114 9.60 -2.55 -8.02
C VAL A 114 10.33 -2.75 -9.35
N ASN A 115 11.09 -3.86 -9.48
CA ASN A 115 11.74 -4.26 -10.73
C ASN A 115 10.78 -5.11 -11.59
N VAL A 116 10.30 -4.56 -12.70
CA VAL A 116 9.32 -5.25 -13.55
C VAL A 116 9.90 -6.51 -14.19
N ALA A 117 11.17 -6.50 -14.59
CA ALA A 117 11.81 -7.66 -15.21
C ALA A 117 11.93 -8.85 -14.24
N ALA A 118 12.23 -8.59 -12.97
CA ALA A 118 12.24 -9.60 -11.92
C ALA A 118 10.84 -10.19 -11.70
N TRP A 119 9.82 -9.34 -11.54
CA TRP A 119 8.45 -9.78 -11.31
C TRP A 119 7.81 -10.50 -12.50
N ARG A 120 8.26 -10.24 -13.73
CA ARG A 120 7.89 -11.05 -14.91
C ARG A 120 8.38 -12.50 -14.80
N GLN A 121 9.49 -12.77 -14.12
CA GLN A 121 9.99 -14.13 -13.89
C GLN A 121 9.29 -14.82 -12.72
N VAL A 122 8.90 -14.07 -11.68
CA VAL A 122 8.17 -14.59 -10.52
C VAL A 122 6.71 -14.91 -10.85
N GLY A 123 6.11 -14.10 -11.73
CA GLY A 123 4.71 -14.19 -12.10
C GLY A 123 3.79 -13.34 -11.23
N GLN A 124 2.49 -13.57 -11.40
CA GLN A 124 1.42 -12.77 -10.80
C GLN A 124 1.35 -12.92 -9.29
N TRP A 125 0.81 -11.92 -8.61
CA TRP A 125 0.28 -12.03 -7.25
C TRP A 125 -0.93 -12.98 -7.26
N ASP A 126 -1.06 -13.83 -6.24
CA ASP A 126 -2.15 -14.80 -6.18
C ASP A 126 -3.45 -14.12 -5.76
N VAL A 127 -4.38 -13.96 -6.71
CA VAL A 127 -5.65 -13.27 -6.48
C VAL A 127 -6.59 -14.00 -5.51
N PHE A 128 -6.34 -15.29 -5.24
CA PHE A 128 -7.07 -16.06 -4.23
C PHE A 128 -6.51 -15.85 -2.81
N VAL A 129 -5.36 -15.18 -2.68
CA VAL A 129 -4.85 -14.63 -1.42
C VAL A 129 -4.94 -13.11 -1.51
N PRO A 130 -6.13 -12.51 -1.29
CA PRO A 130 -6.46 -11.15 -1.72
C PRO A 130 -5.88 -10.01 -0.87
N TYR A 131 -5.58 -10.26 0.42
CA TYR A 131 -5.08 -9.27 1.38
C TYR A 131 -3.99 -9.89 2.27
N TYR A 132 -4.24 -10.13 3.56
CA TYR A 132 -3.22 -10.72 4.44
C TYR A 132 -2.79 -12.11 3.99
N GLY A 133 -1.47 -12.34 3.99
CA GLY A 133 -0.81 -13.53 3.45
C GLY A 133 -0.30 -13.35 2.02
N THR A 134 -0.78 -12.34 1.28
CA THR A 134 -0.41 -12.13 -0.13
C THR A 134 1.03 -11.65 -0.27
N ASP A 135 1.47 -10.74 0.60
CA ASP A 135 2.87 -10.29 0.66
C ASP A 135 3.79 -11.46 1.02
N CYS A 136 3.40 -12.29 1.99
CA CYS A 136 4.14 -13.49 2.36
C CYS A 136 4.32 -14.43 1.17
N ASP A 137 3.26 -14.68 0.40
CA ASP A 137 3.31 -15.49 -0.80
C ASP A 137 4.22 -14.88 -1.87
N ALA A 138 3.95 -13.64 -2.27
CA ALA A 138 4.60 -13.00 -3.40
C ALA A 138 6.09 -12.74 -3.13
N TYR A 139 6.42 -12.25 -1.93
CA TYR A 139 7.80 -11.98 -1.52
C TYR A 139 8.61 -13.26 -1.31
N ALA A 140 8.01 -14.31 -0.78
CA ALA A 140 8.68 -15.60 -0.69
C ALA A 140 9.00 -16.16 -2.08
N ARG A 141 8.04 -16.12 -3.02
CA ARG A 141 8.30 -16.54 -4.42
C ARG A 141 9.40 -15.72 -5.06
N LEU A 142 9.41 -14.40 -4.86
CA LEU A 142 10.47 -13.51 -5.34
C LEU A 142 11.85 -13.96 -4.85
N ARG A 143 11.99 -14.22 -3.53
CA ARG A 143 13.25 -14.69 -2.94
C ARG A 143 13.63 -16.10 -3.40
N MET A 144 12.67 -17.02 -3.51
CA MET A 144 12.89 -18.38 -4.01
C MET A 144 13.34 -18.39 -5.48
N SER A 145 12.92 -17.39 -6.27
CA SER A 145 13.41 -17.15 -7.63
C SER A 145 14.80 -16.49 -7.69
N GLY A 146 15.43 -16.24 -6.54
CA GLY A 146 16.78 -15.72 -6.43
C GLY A 146 16.90 -14.20 -6.54
N PHE A 147 15.82 -13.46 -6.37
CA PHE A 147 15.82 -12.00 -6.35
C PHE A 147 15.90 -11.46 -4.91
N SER A 148 16.69 -10.42 -4.70
CA SER A 148 16.77 -9.73 -3.42
C SER A 148 15.60 -8.79 -3.18
N MET A 149 15.34 -8.52 -1.91
CA MET A 149 14.47 -7.47 -1.42
C MET A 149 15.25 -6.65 -0.41
N ASP A 150 15.77 -5.51 -0.85
CA ASP A 150 16.73 -4.76 -0.05
C ASP A 150 16.01 -3.68 0.75
N SER A 151 16.35 -3.54 2.03
CA SER A 151 15.91 -2.40 2.83
C SER A 151 16.81 -1.20 2.54
N VAL A 152 16.23 -0.04 2.22
CA VAL A 152 16.97 1.17 1.86
C VAL A 152 16.45 2.35 2.68
N ASP A 153 17.35 3.03 3.40
CA ASP A 153 17.00 4.24 4.12
C ASP A 153 17.14 5.48 3.22
N VAL A 154 16.03 6.18 2.98
CA VAL A 154 15.99 7.43 2.20
C VAL A 154 15.36 8.61 2.94
N GLY A 155 14.99 8.43 4.20
CA GLY A 155 14.10 9.36 4.88
C GLY A 155 13.27 8.66 5.94
N THR A 156 12.41 9.44 6.59
CA THR A 156 11.47 8.89 7.56
C THR A 156 10.11 8.77 6.90
N ILE A 157 9.56 7.55 6.95
CA ILE A 157 8.25 7.21 6.43
C ILE A 157 7.43 6.71 7.61
N TRP A 158 6.30 7.37 7.85
CA TRP A 158 5.35 7.02 8.91
C TRP A 158 4.13 6.35 8.32
N ASP A 159 3.65 5.29 8.97
CA ASP A 159 2.37 4.65 8.70
C ASP A 159 1.28 5.35 9.52
N VAL A 160 0.55 6.28 8.92
CA VAL A 160 -0.26 7.27 9.65
C VAL A 160 -1.72 6.84 9.78
N ALA A 161 -2.35 7.16 10.92
CA ALA A 161 -3.78 6.91 11.15
C ALA A 161 -4.69 7.95 10.52
N ASP A 162 -4.17 9.13 10.18
CA ASP A 162 -4.95 10.27 9.73
C ASP A 162 -4.18 11.16 8.75
N HIS A 163 -4.91 12.07 8.13
CA HIS A 163 -4.40 13.06 7.19
C HIS A 163 -3.99 14.35 7.89
N VAL A 164 -3.12 15.11 7.23
CA VAL A 164 -2.79 16.47 7.62
C VAL A 164 -3.90 17.40 7.10
N PRO A 165 -4.51 18.27 7.92
CA PRO A 165 -5.68 19.07 7.51
C PRO A 165 -5.44 20.00 6.32
N ASP A 166 -4.28 20.65 6.25
CA ASP A 166 -3.86 21.46 5.10
C ASP A 166 -2.45 21.04 4.65
N PRO A 167 -2.34 20.02 3.78
CA PRO A 167 -1.04 19.53 3.32
C PRO A 167 -0.25 20.60 2.56
N GLU A 168 -0.92 21.51 1.84
CA GLU A 168 -0.22 22.58 1.10
C GLU A 168 0.47 23.54 2.06
N LEU A 169 -0.21 23.95 3.13
CA LEU A 169 0.36 24.86 4.12
C LEU A 169 1.48 24.20 4.94
N GLU A 170 1.30 22.93 5.32
CA GLU A 170 2.23 22.24 6.22
C GLU A 170 3.52 21.80 5.50
N PHE A 171 3.42 21.37 4.25
CA PHE A 171 4.60 20.99 3.44
C PHE A 171 5.23 22.17 2.71
N PHE A 172 4.41 23.14 2.27
CA PHE A 172 4.84 24.27 1.43
C PHE A 172 4.37 25.63 2.00
N PRO A 173 4.74 25.97 3.25
CA PRO A 173 4.27 27.21 3.87
C PRO A 173 4.73 28.46 3.10
N PRO A 174 3.90 29.51 3.00
CA PRO A 174 4.29 30.75 2.35
C PRO A 174 5.46 31.40 3.10
N SER A 175 6.31 32.13 2.38
CA SER A 175 7.51 32.75 2.98
C SER A 175 7.21 33.70 4.14
N SER A 176 6.04 34.33 4.16
CA SER A 176 5.57 35.15 5.28
C SER A 176 5.44 34.34 6.57
N LEU A 177 4.88 33.13 6.49
CA LEU A 177 4.75 32.22 7.61
C LEU A 177 6.12 31.68 8.04
N ILE A 178 6.98 31.30 7.10
CA ILE A 178 8.36 30.87 7.39
C ILE A 178 9.11 31.98 8.15
N ASN A 179 9.04 33.23 7.67
CA ASN A 179 9.70 34.36 8.30
C ASN A 179 9.15 34.64 9.71
N SER A 180 7.83 34.52 9.88
CA SER A 180 7.18 34.65 11.20
C SER A 180 7.63 33.55 12.16
N THR A 181 7.63 32.29 11.73
CA THR A 181 8.07 31.14 12.52
C THR A 181 9.54 31.24 12.91
N LEU A 182 10.39 31.70 11.99
CA LEU A 182 11.81 31.90 12.29
C LEU A 182 12.03 33.11 13.18
N GLY A 183 11.30 34.22 13.05
CA GLY A 183 11.29 35.31 14.05
C GLY A 183 12.68 35.86 14.39
N GLY A 184 13.53 36.08 13.39
CA GLY A 184 14.91 36.56 13.59
C GLY A 184 15.90 35.49 14.06
N PHE A 185 15.57 34.20 13.94
CA PHE A 185 16.42 33.09 14.35
C PHE A 185 17.81 33.10 13.69
N THR A 186 18.85 33.13 14.52
CA THR A 186 20.28 33.19 14.12
C THR A 186 21.00 31.85 14.22
N GLY A 187 20.31 30.76 14.58
CA GLY A 187 20.91 29.43 14.70
C GLY A 187 21.33 28.83 13.35
N ASN A 188 21.96 27.66 13.42
CA ASN A 188 22.51 26.99 12.24
C ASN A 188 21.39 26.46 11.31
N THR A 189 21.77 25.95 10.14
CA THR A 189 20.81 25.43 9.14
C THR A 189 19.99 24.26 9.67
N LEU A 190 20.56 23.38 10.50
CA LEU A 190 19.83 22.25 11.10
C LEU A 190 18.77 22.74 12.06
N ASP A 191 19.11 23.67 12.96
CA ASP A 191 18.15 24.19 13.94
C ASP A 191 16.99 24.94 13.26
N LYS A 192 17.29 25.65 12.15
CA LYS A 192 16.26 26.29 11.31
C LYS A 192 15.29 25.26 10.73
N ARG A 193 15.80 24.14 10.21
CA ARG A 193 14.95 23.09 9.66
C ARG A 193 14.13 22.41 10.73
N GLU A 194 14.74 22.04 11.84
CA GLU A 194 14.01 21.43 12.94
C GLU A 194 12.87 22.33 13.43
N LYS A 195 13.08 23.65 13.49
CA LYS A 195 12.02 24.60 13.83
C LYS A 195 10.88 24.63 12.81
N LEU A 196 11.16 24.38 11.53
CA LEU A 196 10.15 24.39 10.46
C LEU A 196 9.45 23.04 10.32
N THR A 197 10.19 21.93 10.37
CA THR A 197 9.69 20.58 10.07
C THR A 197 9.35 19.76 11.31
N GLY A 198 9.89 20.13 12.47
CA GLY A 198 9.66 19.46 13.75
C GLY A 198 8.17 19.29 14.10
N PRO A 199 7.31 20.31 13.98
CA PRO A 199 5.87 20.18 14.23
C PRO A 199 5.19 19.13 13.33
N LEU A 200 5.54 19.09 12.05
CA LEU A 200 5.00 18.11 11.10
C LEU A 200 5.51 16.69 11.40
N ARG A 201 6.80 16.54 11.74
CA ARG A 201 7.36 15.26 12.21
C ARG A 201 6.64 14.74 13.45
N GLN A 202 6.40 15.61 14.44
CA GLN A 202 5.67 15.26 15.66
C GLN A 202 4.22 14.85 15.35
N THR A 203 3.59 15.51 14.39
CA THR A 203 2.24 15.16 13.91
C THR A 203 2.21 13.77 13.29
N PHE A 204 3.13 13.45 12.38
CA PHE A 204 3.22 12.10 11.79
C PHE A 204 3.55 11.03 12.81
N GLN A 205 4.46 11.32 13.74
CA GLN A 205 4.77 10.37 14.82
C GLN A 205 3.53 10.10 15.69
N ARG A 206 2.77 11.13 16.05
CA ARG A 206 1.52 10.98 16.81
C ARG A 206 0.50 10.13 16.04
N PHE A 207 0.30 10.38 14.74
CA PHE A 207 -0.60 9.58 13.92
C PHE A 207 -0.17 8.12 13.80
N GLN A 208 1.14 7.86 13.68
CA GLN A 208 1.66 6.49 13.67
C GLN A 208 1.44 5.79 15.01
N ASP A 209 1.72 6.48 16.12
CA ASP A 209 1.49 5.98 17.47
C ASP A 209 0.01 5.63 17.70
N GLU A 210 -0.91 6.50 17.26
CA GLU A 210 -2.35 6.26 17.31
C GLU A 210 -2.75 5.01 16.52
N LYS A 211 -2.18 4.84 15.32
CA LYS A 211 -2.41 3.66 14.48
C LYS A 211 -1.95 2.37 15.16
N GLN A 212 -0.79 2.40 15.79
CA GLN A 212 -0.19 1.24 16.45
C GLN A 212 -0.90 0.89 17.77
N LYS A 213 -1.38 1.89 18.52
CA LYS A 213 -2.08 1.70 19.80
C LYS A 213 -3.55 1.34 19.65
N ASN A 214 -4.10 1.41 18.44
CA ASN A 214 -5.52 1.13 18.20
C ASN A 214 -5.85 -0.35 18.49
N SER A 215 -6.69 -0.58 19.50
CA SER A 215 -7.13 -1.92 19.92
C SER A 215 -8.01 -2.62 18.88
N ALA A 216 -8.66 -1.88 17.97
CA ALA A 216 -9.40 -2.42 16.84
C ALA A 216 -8.48 -2.82 15.67
N GLY A 217 -7.17 -2.62 15.80
CA GLY A 217 -6.16 -2.93 14.80
C GLY A 217 -5.72 -1.75 13.94
N ARG A 218 -4.66 -1.95 13.16
CA ARG A 218 -4.03 -0.92 12.31
C ARG A 218 -4.89 -0.49 11.11
N ASN A 219 -5.73 -1.39 10.60
CA ASN A 219 -6.51 -1.19 9.37
C ASN A 219 -7.99 -0.92 9.70
N THR A 220 -8.25 0.29 10.19
CA THR A 220 -9.60 0.76 10.57
C THR A 220 -10.08 1.95 9.74
N TRP A 221 -9.27 2.41 8.78
CA TRP A 221 -9.57 3.56 7.94
C TRP A 221 -10.78 3.33 7.01
N GLN A 222 -11.05 2.08 6.63
CA GLN A 222 -12.15 1.73 5.74
C GLN A 222 -13.51 2.12 6.34
N ASN A 223 -13.58 2.22 7.67
CA ASN A 223 -14.78 2.62 8.40
C ASN A 223 -14.75 4.07 8.88
N LYS A 224 -13.68 4.83 8.60
CA LYS A 224 -13.56 6.25 9.02
C LYS A 224 -14.34 7.19 8.11
N GLN A 225 -14.29 6.98 6.80
CA GLN A 225 -15.09 7.76 5.85
C GLN A 225 -16.53 7.26 5.86
N LYS A 226 -17.45 8.16 6.26
CA LYS A 226 -18.89 7.87 6.42
C LYS A 226 -19.78 8.59 5.40
N GLY A 227 -19.17 9.39 4.51
CA GLY A 227 -19.89 10.15 3.50
C GLY A 227 -20.46 9.27 2.39
N GLY A 228 -21.10 9.92 1.42
CA GLY A 228 -21.57 9.27 0.21
C GLY A 228 -22.89 8.50 0.30
N LYS A 229 -23.58 8.46 1.45
CA LYS A 229 -24.85 7.72 1.57
C LYS A 229 -25.90 8.24 0.57
N GLY A 230 -26.32 7.37 -0.35
CA GLY A 230 -27.27 7.72 -1.42
C GLY A 230 -26.60 8.18 -2.73
N GLU A 231 -25.29 8.37 -2.73
CA GLU A 231 -24.51 8.65 -3.95
C GLU A 231 -24.24 7.35 -4.74
N PRO A 232 -24.01 7.44 -6.06
CA PRO A 232 -23.61 6.28 -6.86
C PRO A 232 -22.29 5.67 -6.38
N TRP A 233 -22.17 4.35 -6.48
CA TRP A 233 -20.94 3.60 -6.16
C TRP A 233 -20.48 3.66 -4.69
N THR A 234 -21.37 4.05 -3.77
CA THR A 234 -21.09 4.05 -2.34
C THR A 234 -21.30 2.66 -1.73
N TYR A 235 -20.37 2.23 -0.87
CA TYR A 235 -20.57 1.08 0.01
C TYR A 235 -21.01 1.55 1.40
N ASP A 236 -21.83 0.74 2.08
CA ASP A 236 -22.00 0.89 3.52
C ASP A 236 -20.64 0.66 4.21
N PRO A 237 -20.07 1.64 4.95
CA PRO A 237 -18.72 1.52 5.50
C PRO A 237 -18.57 0.34 6.48
N THR A 238 -19.62 0.03 7.25
CA THR A 238 -19.62 -1.07 8.21
C THR A 238 -19.61 -2.42 7.49
N GLY A 239 -20.49 -2.59 6.51
CA GLY A 239 -20.55 -3.77 5.66
C GLY A 239 -19.27 -3.97 4.85
N PHE A 240 -18.69 -2.89 4.35
CA PHE A 240 -17.42 -2.91 3.62
C PHE A 240 -16.27 -3.42 4.51
N GLN A 241 -16.12 -2.86 5.72
CA GLN A 241 -15.11 -3.31 6.69
C GLN A 241 -15.30 -4.79 7.05
N ALA A 242 -16.54 -5.24 7.28
CA ALA A 242 -16.85 -6.63 7.60
C ALA A 242 -16.49 -7.58 6.44
N ALA A 243 -16.90 -7.24 5.21
CA ALA A 243 -16.59 -8.01 4.01
C ALA A 243 -15.08 -8.08 3.74
N TRP A 244 -14.37 -6.97 3.97
CA TRP A 244 -12.92 -6.90 3.84
C TRP A 244 -12.23 -7.87 4.81
N TRP A 245 -12.60 -7.85 6.09
CA TRP A 245 -12.02 -8.76 7.10
C TRP A 245 -12.33 -10.24 6.81
N GLN A 246 -13.56 -10.55 6.40
CA GLN A 246 -13.93 -11.92 6.02
C GLN A 246 -13.11 -12.41 4.83
N THR A 247 -12.92 -11.55 3.82
CA THR A 247 -12.11 -11.86 2.64
C THR A 247 -10.63 -12.02 2.99
N ALA A 248 -10.11 -11.18 3.89
CA ALA A 248 -8.74 -11.27 4.36
C ALA A 248 -8.50 -12.57 5.14
N GLU A 249 -9.43 -12.99 5.98
CA GLU A 249 -9.33 -14.25 6.74
C GLU A 249 -9.41 -15.48 5.82
N ALA A 250 -10.34 -15.49 4.86
CA ALA A 250 -10.38 -16.53 3.83
C ALA A 250 -9.06 -16.61 3.04
N GLY A 251 -8.45 -15.45 2.75
CA GLY A 251 -7.12 -15.35 2.14
C GLY A 251 -6.03 -16.01 2.97
N ARG A 252 -5.97 -15.78 4.28
CA ARG A 252 -5.01 -16.44 5.18
C ARG A 252 -5.18 -17.96 5.20
N GLN A 253 -6.43 -18.44 5.20
CA GLN A 253 -6.70 -19.88 5.15
C GLN A 253 -6.25 -20.49 3.81
N LEU A 254 -6.47 -19.78 2.70
CA LEU A 254 -5.98 -20.21 1.39
C LEU A 254 -4.46 -20.19 1.30
N TYR A 255 -3.80 -19.16 1.85
CA TYR A 255 -2.35 -19.12 1.99
C TYR A 255 -1.83 -20.34 2.77
N ALA A 256 -2.45 -20.66 3.91
CA ALA A 256 -2.08 -21.82 4.72
C ALA A 256 -2.25 -23.14 3.97
N LYS A 257 -3.33 -23.30 3.19
CA LYS A 257 -3.54 -24.46 2.32
C LYS A 257 -2.53 -24.54 1.18
N LYS A 258 -2.18 -23.39 0.60
CA LYS A 258 -1.23 -23.28 -0.50
C LYS A 258 0.17 -23.71 -0.08
N TRP A 259 0.63 -23.30 1.10
CA TRP A 259 2.00 -23.54 1.54
C TRP A 259 2.14 -24.63 2.60
N GLY A 260 1.03 -25.12 3.16
CA GLY A 260 1.03 -26.03 4.31
C GLY A 260 1.53 -25.37 5.60
N THR A 261 1.50 -24.04 5.68
CA THR A 261 1.92 -23.25 6.85
C THR A 261 1.27 -21.86 6.82
N SER A 262 1.01 -21.27 7.99
CA SER A 262 0.59 -19.88 8.12
C SER A 262 1.76 -18.90 8.32
N ASN A 263 3.00 -19.39 8.46
CA ASN A 263 4.15 -18.52 8.67
C ASN A 263 4.55 -17.79 7.38
N CYS A 264 5.00 -16.55 7.54
CA CYS A 264 5.39 -15.69 6.43
C CYS A 264 6.80 -16.00 5.91
N ASN A 265 7.70 -16.50 6.77
CA ASN A 265 9.08 -16.80 6.38
C ASN A 265 9.20 -18.23 5.82
N LEU A 266 8.73 -18.42 4.59
CA LEU A 266 8.72 -19.72 3.91
C LEU A 266 10.12 -20.29 3.65
N LEU A 267 11.16 -19.44 3.56
CA LEU A 267 12.54 -19.89 3.37
C LEU A 267 13.10 -20.55 4.64
N ASP A 268 12.81 -20.00 5.82
CA ASP A 268 13.19 -20.61 7.11
C ASP A 268 12.49 -21.97 7.31
N GLU A 269 11.29 -22.11 6.76
CA GLU A 269 10.57 -23.38 6.69
C GLU A 269 11.03 -24.33 5.56
N GLN A 270 12.10 -23.98 4.85
CA GLN A 270 12.66 -24.77 3.76
C GLN A 270 11.68 -25.08 2.62
N LYS A 271 10.63 -24.26 2.47
CA LYS A 271 9.66 -24.37 1.37
C LYS A 271 10.32 -24.00 0.06
N LYS A 272 9.85 -24.62 -1.02
CA LYS A 272 10.27 -24.33 -2.40
C LYS A 272 9.04 -24.01 -3.25
N LEU A 273 9.25 -23.40 -4.42
CA LEU A 273 8.17 -23.14 -5.38
C LEU A 273 7.36 -24.41 -5.72
N SER A 274 8.02 -25.58 -5.75
CA SER A 274 7.38 -26.87 -6.00
C SER A 274 6.45 -27.35 -4.87
N ASP A 275 6.52 -26.75 -3.69
CA ASP A 275 5.65 -27.11 -2.56
C ASP A 275 4.30 -26.35 -2.60
N MET A 276 4.15 -25.36 -3.48
CA MET A 276 2.88 -24.67 -3.70
C MET A 276 1.80 -25.68 -4.08
N TRP A 277 0.73 -25.73 -3.29
CA TRP A 277 -0.42 -26.62 -3.47
C TRP A 277 -0.08 -28.11 -3.48
N LYS A 278 1.08 -28.52 -2.94
CA LYS A 278 1.52 -29.92 -2.94
C LYS A 278 0.53 -30.86 -2.23
N ASP A 279 -0.11 -30.38 -1.16
CA ASP A 279 -1.10 -31.14 -0.40
C ASP A 279 -2.54 -30.92 -0.90
N ALA A 280 -2.72 -30.15 -1.99
CA ALA A 280 -4.03 -29.95 -2.59
C ALA A 280 -4.51 -31.27 -3.22
N LYS A 281 -5.70 -31.71 -2.81
CA LYS A 281 -6.38 -32.84 -3.43
C LYS A 281 -7.08 -32.36 -4.69
N GLU A 282 -7.09 -33.18 -5.74
CA GLU A 282 -7.94 -32.92 -6.90
C GLU A 282 -9.41 -32.86 -6.47
N VAL A 283 -10.01 -31.69 -6.59
CA VAL A 283 -11.45 -31.50 -6.38
C VAL A 283 -12.12 -31.65 -7.75
N THR A 284 -12.61 -32.85 -8.06
CA THR A 284 -13.51 -33.04 -9.21
C THR A 284 -14.92 -32.61 -8.81
N SER A 285 -15.69 -32.06 -9.76
CA SER A 285 -16.98 -31.41 -9.55
C SER A 285 -18.03 -32.21 -8.75
N ARG A 286 -17.87 -33.52 -8.60
CA ARG A 286 -18.74 -34.39 -7.79
C ARG A 286 -18.54 -34.29 -6.27
N SER A 287 -17.49 -33.65 -5.80
CA SER A 287 -17.18 -33.59 -4.36
C SER A 287 -17.85 -32.42 -3.60
N ILE A 288 -18.56 -31.53 -4.31
CA ILE A 288 -19.24 -30.37 -3.71
C ILE A 288 -20.69 -30.70 -3.31
N GLU A 289 -21.27 -31.80 -3.81
CA GLU A 289 -22.67 -32.19 -3.53
C GLU A 289 -22.91 -32.68 -2.10
N GLY A 290 -21.88 -32.94 -1.29
CA GLY A 290 -22.02 -33.43 0.09
C GLY A 290 -22.03 -32.37 1.20
N SER A 291 -21.90 -31.08 0.86
CA SER A 291 -21.72 -30.00 1.85
C SER A 291 -22.90 -29.04 1.97
N LEU A 292 -23.96 -29.21 1.17
CA LEU A 292 -25.13 -28.32 1.19
C LEU A 292 -26.23 -28.79 2.16
N ASP A 293 -26.16 -30.02 2.68
CA ASP A 293 -27.13 -30.51 3.69
C ASP A 293 -26.95 -29.87 5.08
N GLY A 294 -25.88 -29.12 5.30
CA GLY A 294 -25.63 -28.37 6.56
C GLY A 294 -26.11 -26.92 6.57
N ALA A 295 -26.56 -26.37 5.42
CA ALA A 295 -26.88 -24.94 5.28
C ALA A 295 -28.35 -24.59 5.56
N ASN A 296 -29.20 -25.59 5.83
CA ASN A 296 -30.63 -25.39 6.11
C ASN A 296 -30.97 -25.15 7.59
N SER A 297 -30.00 -24.96 8.49
CA SER A 297 -30.26 -24.76 9.93
C SER A 297 -30.19 -23.30 10.41
N TYR A 298 -29.97 -22.31 9.53
CA TYR A 298 -29.82 -20.90 9.93
C TYR A 298 -30.96 -19.95 9.53
N PHE A 299 -32.05 -20.45 8.94
CA PHE A 299 -33.29 -19.68 8.82
C PHE A 299 -34.31 -20.20 9.82
N GLY A 300 -34.12 -19.79 11.08
CA GLY A 300 -35.16 -19.89 12.09
C GLY A 300 -36.37 -19.06 11.67
N THR A 301 -37.51 -19.73 11.67
CA THR A 301 -38.88 -19.22 11.56
C THR A 301 -39.08 -17.91 12.32
N LEU A 302 -39.39 -16.84 11.59
CA LEU A 302 -40.19 -15.72 12.13
C LEU A 302 -41.66 -16.15 12.04
N ASP A 303 -42.16 -16.70 13.13
CA ASP A 303 -43.61 -16.81 13.38
C ASP A 303 -44.10 -15.51 14.03
N VAL A 304 -45.08 -14.90 13.36
CA VAL A 304 -46.06 -13.85 13.77
C VAL A 304 -45.52 -12.50 14.23
#